data_AF-A0A845H0X7-F1
#
_entry.id   AF-A0A845H0X7-F1
#
_cell.length_a   1.000
_cell.length_b   1.000
_cell.length_c   1.000
_cell.angle_alpha   90.00
_cell.angle_beta   90.00
_cell.angle_gamma   90.00
#
_symmetry.space_group_name_H-M   'P 1'
#
loop_
_entity.id
_entity.type
_entity.pdbx_description
1 polymer ?
#
loop_
_entity_poly.entity_id
_entity_poly.type
_entity_poly.pdbx_seq_one_letter_code
_entity_poly.pdbx_strand_id
1 'polypeptide(L)'
;MVATSTTPPVPKKTVSPRHALLEELIGIATKHAGDQYLDLATRLAGALIDATGGDPCTVQQRIRAGNQLRNRNFAFLHLATSTLEKALRREIAELAPAAKGKPRESEQPLSLVPFEEMDNKVALSGVSKPFESLYSDQLQTLNVRLAFLLDRDILRVSQNPFRPEVFLVALQQAWTEFDTEADAAPLLQPLIKPGMFIELGPMLDALNLALQSKGVLPGSVGGFRGRKTDKPKAAAPSRVRGNQAALAQQLRQFFASSDVAGSAAGEIVDNIADGLMQGVDLSIPDLPMSALNSGAVWVPNAAAAQAAAQAAGQVAVGAAGAGAAGAGVA
;
A
#
# COMPACT_ATOMS: atom_id res chain seq x y z
N MET A 1 -13.85 32.75 -57.93
CA MET A 1 -13.78 31.61 -57.00
C MET A 1 -12.60 31.83 -56.07
N VAL A 2 -12.83 32.24 -54.83
CA VAL A 2 -11.80 32.22 -53.77
C VAL A 2 -12.51 31.74 -52.50
N ALA A 3 -12.12 30.56 -52.04
CA ALA A 3 -12.71 29.88 -50.89
C ALA A 3 -12.17 30.52 -49.60
N THR A 4 -13.07 30.94 -48.71
CA THR A 4 -12.73 31.29 -47.34
C THR A 4 -12.67 30.01 -46.50
N SER A 5 -11.47 29.67 -46.05
CA SER A 5 -11.22 28.59 -45.10
C SER A 5 -11.77 28.95 -43.72
N THR A 6 -12.93 28.38 -43.37
CA THR A 6 -13.43 28.35 -42.00
C THR A 6 -12.68 27.27 -41.22
N THR A 7 -11.78 27.71 -40.33
CA THR A 7 -11.18 26.86 -39.30
C THR A 7 -12.24 26.58 -38.23
N PRO A 8 -12.56 25.30 -37.92
CA PRO A 8 -13.53 24.99 -36.87
C PRO A 8 -12.95 25.27 -35.47
N PRO A 9 -13.76 25.75 -34.53
CA PRO A 9 -13.32 26.03 -33.16
C PRO A 9 -13.02 24.73 -32.41
N VAL A 10 -11.83 24.66 -31.81
CA VAL A 10 -11.40 23.59 -30.91
C VAL A 10 -12.39 23.48 -29.75
N PRO A 11 -12.96 22.29 -29.47
CA PRO A 11 -13.89 22.11 -28.37
C PRO A 11 -13.15 22.30 -27.05
N LYS A 12 -13.56 23.33 -26.28
CA LYS A 12 -13.14 23.54 -24.90
C LYS A 12 -13.60 22.32 -24.10
N LYS A 13 -12.64 21.52 -23.61
CA LYS A 13 -12.92 20.40 -22.69
C LYS A 13 -13.65 20.98 -21.48
N THR A 14 -14.93 20.66 -21.34
CA THR A 14 -15.70 20.95 -20.14
C THR A 14 -15.10 20.12 -19.02
N VAL A 15 -14.41 20.80 -18.10
CA VAL A 15 -13.83 20.16 -16.91
C VAL A 15 -14.96 19.53 -16.11
N SER A 16 -14.88 18.22 -15.85
CA SER A 16 -15.88 17.55 -15.03
C SER A 16 -15.88 18.17 -13.62
N PRO A 17 -17.04 18.29 -12.96
CA PRO A 17 -17.12 18.87 -11.60
C PRO A 17 -16.24 18.11 -10.59
N ARG A 18 -16.02 16.81 -10.83
CA ARG A 18 -15.08 15.98 -10.04
C ARG A 18 -13.63 16.41 -10.23
N HIS A 19 -13.21 16.67 -11.47
CA HIS A 19 -11.85 17.14 -11.74
C HIS A 19 -11.61 18.54 -11.18
N ALA A 20 -12.62 19.43 -11.22
CA ALA A 20 -12.53 20.73 -10.57
C ALA A 20 -12.32 20.63 -9.06
N LEU A 21 -13.03 19.71 -8.38
CA LEU A 21 -12.81 19.45 -6.96
C LEU A 21 -11.39 18.93 -6.69
N LEU A 22 -10.90 18.00 -7.51
CA LEU A 22 -9.55 17.46 -7.34
C LEU A 22 -8.48 18.56 -7.51
N GLU A 23 -8.63 19.47 -8.46
CA GLU A 23 -7.73 20.63 -8.60
C GLU A 23 -7.85 21.59 -7.40
N GLU A 24 -9.05 21.78 -6.82
CA GLU A 24 -9.24 22.54 -5.57
C GLU A 24 -8.45 21.91 -4.41
N LEU A 25 -8.47 20.57 -4.28
CA LEU A 25 -7.68 19.85 -3.26
C LEU A 25 -6.17 19.99 -3.48
N ILE A 26 -5.71 19.95 -4.74
CA ILE A 26 -4.29 20.21 -5.04
C ILE A 26 -3.93 21.62 -4.60
N GLY A 27 -4.75 22.63 -4.91
CA GLY A 27 -4.53 24.01 -4.51
C GLY A 27 -4.45 24.20 -2.99
N ILE A 28 -5.28 23.48 -2.23
CA ILE A 28 -5.21 23.47 -0.76
C ILE A 28 -3.88 22.86 -0.31
N ALA A 29 -3.51 21.68 -0.82
CA ALA A 29 -2.29 20.99 -0.43
C ALA A 29 -1.02 21.79 -0.76
N THR A 30 -0.94 22.37 -1.96
CA THR A 30 0.22 23.17 -2.38
C THR A 30 0.34 24.47 -1.60
N LYS A 31 -0.77 25.12 -1.25
CA LYS A 31 -0.77 26.30 -0.38
C LYS A 31 -0.25 25.97 1.02
N HIS A 32 -0.80 24.94 1.65
CA HIS A 32 -0.36 24.52 3.00
C HIS A 32 1.10 24.08 3.05
N ALA A 33 1.60 23.40 2.00
CA ALA A 33 3.00 23.03 1.91
C ALA A 33 3.89 24.26 1.63
N GLY A 34 3.48 25.14 0.71
CA GLY A 34 4.20 26.36 0.35
C GLY A 34 4.39 27.31 1.53
N ASP A 35 3.36 27.50 2.35
CA ASP A 35 3.40 28.33 3.56
C ASP A 35 4.45 27.83 4.57
N GLN A 36 4.73 26.52 4.58
CA GLN A 36 5.68 25.89 5.52
C GLN A 36 7.09 25.69 4.94
N TYR A 37 7.26 25.79 3.62
CA TYR A 37 8.53 25.48 2.97
C TYR A 37 9.64 26.47 3.31
N LEU A 38 9.32 27.74 3.59
CA LEU A 38 10.33 28.72 4.00
C LEU A 38 10.96 28.35 5.35
N ASP A 39 10.13 27.95 6.31
CA ASP A 39 10.58 27.51 7.63
C ASP A 39 11.33 26.17 7.53
N LEU A 40 10.87 25.26 6.67
CA LEU A 40 11.57 24.01 6.38
C LEU A 40 12.95 24.29 5.76
N ALA A 41 13.06 25.18 4.78
CA ALA A 41 14.33 25.52 4.14
C ALA A 41 15.33 26.14 5.16
N THR A 42 14.84 27.00 6.04
CA THR A 42 15.65 27.59 7.12
C THR A 42 16.15 26.53 8.10
N ARG A 43 15.26 25.63 8.54
CA ARG A 43 15.61 24.52 9.44
C ARG A 43 16.59 23.53 8.82
N LEU A 44 16.39 23.18 7.54
CA LEU A 44 17.30 22.30 6.80
C LEU A 44 18.67 22.96 6.60
N ALA A 45 18.72 24.26 6.26
CA ALA A 45 19.99 24.98 6.11
C ALA A 45 20.77 25.01 7.43
N GLY A 46 20.09 25.26 8.56
CA GLY A 46 20.69 25.19 9.88
C GLY A 46 21.23 23.78 10.20
N ALA A 47 20.39 22.74 10.02
CA ALA A 47 20.78 21.37 10.28
C ALA A 47 21.95 20.88 9.41
N LEU A 48 22.07 21.37 8.17
CA LEU A 48 23.19 21.08 7.28
C LEU A 48 24.49 21.73 7.75
N ILE A 49 24.42 22.98 8.24
CA ILE A 49 25.61 23.73 8.71
C ILE A 49 26.07 23.24 10.10
N ASP A 50 25.13 22.91 10.98
CA ASP A 50 25.40 22.51 12.37
C ASP A 50 25.87 21.04 12.51
N ALA A 51 25.80 20.26 11.44
CA ALA A 51 26.22 18.86 11.43
C ALA A 51 27.75 18.72 11.58
N THR A 52 28.21 18.49 12.82
CA THR A 52 29.63 18.44 13.21
C THR A 52 30.26 17.04 13.16
N GLY A 53 29.59 16.05 12.55
CA GLY A 53 30.08 14.67 12.44
C GLY A 53 30.25 14.20 11.00
N GLY A 54 31.43 13.64 10.69
CA GLY A 54 31.74 12.98 9.41
C GLY A 54 33.15 13.29 8.90
N ASP A 55 33.46 12.75 7.72
CA ASP A 55 34.70 13.06 7.01
C ASP A 55 34.72 14.55 6.60
N PRO A 56 35.90 15.20 6.57
CA PRO A 56 36.02 16.63 6.30
C PRO A 56 35.42 17.03 4.94
N CYS A 57 35.45 16.14 3.95
CA CYS A 57 34.82 16.34 2.64
C CYS A 57 33.29 16.45 2.76
N THR A 58 32.66 15.51 3.49
CA THR A 58 31.20 15.50 3.68
C THR A 58 30.71 16.70 4.49
N VAL A 59 31.49 17.14 5.47
CA VAL A 59 31.21 18.34 6.27
C VAL A 59 31.28 19.58 5.37
N GLN A 60 32.33 19.72 4.56
CA GLN A 60 32.45 20.84 3.64
C GLN A 60 31.31 20.87 2.61
N GLN A 61 30.89 19.71 2.11
CA GLN A 61 29.77 19.61 1.18
C GLN A 61 28.44 20.01 1.82
N ARG A 62 28.15 19.53 3.04
CA ARG A 62 26.96 19.94 3.79
C ARG A 62 26.92 21.45 4.03
N ILE A 63 28.06 22.05 4.40
CA ILE A 63 28.16 23.51 4.59
C ILE A 63 27.89 24.25 3.27
N ARG A 64 28.39 23.75 2.13
CA ARG A 64 28.11 24.33 0.80
C ARG A 64 26.62 24.25 0.47
N ALA A 65 26.01 23.07 0.61
CA ALA A 65 24.58 22.85 0.36
C ALA A 65 23.70 23.73 1.28
N GLY A 66 24.05 23.83 2.57
CA GLY A 66 23.36 24.69 3.53
C GLY A 66 23.46 26.18 3.18
N ASN A 67 24.64 26.64 2.77
CA ASN A 67 24.84 28.02 2.30
C ASN A 67 24.07 28.29 0.99
N GLN A 68 24.03 27.32 0.07
CA GLN A 68 23.26 27.43 -1.16
C GLN A 68 21.77 27.55 -0.87
N LEU A 69 21.24 26.72 0.03
CA LEU A 69 19.85 26.78 0.46
C LEU A 69 19.52 28.11 1.13
N ARG A 70 20.42 28.66 1.96
CA ARG A 70 20.25 29.96 2.62
C ARG A 70 20.28 31.14 1.64
N ASN A 71 21.20 31.11 0.66
CA ASN A 71 21.39 32.21 -0.30
C ASN A 71 20.36 32.20 -1.43
N ARG A 72 19.85 31.02 -1.81
CA ARG A 72 18.92 30.83 -2.94
C ARG A 72 17.62 30.14 -2.49
N ASN A 73 17.17 30.42 -1.28
CA ASN A 73 15.95 29.82 -0.72
C ASN A 73 14.74 30.00 -1.66
N PHE A 74 14.50 31.18 -2.23
CA PHE A 74 13.38 31.43 -3.13
C PHE A 74 13.36 30.55 -4.38
N ALA A 75 14.54 30.24 -4.94
CA ALA A 75 14.64 29.34 -6.08
C ALA A 75 14.23 27.92 -5.68
N PHE A 76 14.71 27.45 -4.52
CA PHE A 76 14.32 26.17 -3.96
C PHE A 76 12.81 26.10 -3.64
N LEU A 77 12.23 27.16 -3.05
CA LEU A 77 10.80 27.21 -2.72
C LEU A 77 9.90 27.08 -3.96
N HIS A 78 10.23 27.83 -5.01
CA HIS A 78 9.49 27.77 -6.28
C HIS A 78 9.60 26.37 -6.90
N LEU A 79 10.80 25.79 -6.85
CA LEU A 79 11.05 24.45 -7.37
C LEU A 79 10.28 23.38 -6.57
N ALA A 80 10.36 23.40 -5.24
CA ALA A 80 9.65 22.48 -4.35
C ALA A 80 8.13 22.57 -4.50
N THR A 81 7.59 23.78 -4.68
CA THR A 81 6.15 23.97 -4.88
C THR A 81 5.71 23.46 -6.25
N SER A 82 6.45 23.80 -7.31
CA SER A 82 6.10 23.39 -8.68
C SER A 82 6.27 21.89 -8.93
N THR A 83 7.28 21.26 -8.32
CA THR A 83 7.49 19.80 -8.36
C THR A 83 6.41 19.06 -7.58
N LEU A 84 6.04 19.54 -6.38
CA LEU A 84 4.93 18.97 -5.61
C LEU A 84 3.62 19.03 -6.39
N GLU A 85 3.31 20.18 -6.99
CA GLU A 85 2.09 20.36 -7.78
C GLU A 85 2.04 19.38 -8.98
N LYS A 86 3.17 19.19 -9.67
CA LYS A 86 3.29 18.19 -10.76
C LYS A 86 3.12 16.76 -10.24
N ALA A 87 3.72 16.43 -9.09
CA ALA A 87 3.64 15.10 -8.48
C ALA A 87 2.20 14.77 -8.07
N LEU A 88 1.51 15.70 -7.42
CA LEU A 88 0.09 15.53 -7.03
C LEU A 88 -0.81 15.36 -8.25
N ARG A 89 -0.61 16.15 -9.32
CA ARG A 89 -1.37 15.98 -10.57
C ARG A 89 -1.11 14.63 -11.23
N ARG A 90 0.14 14.15 -11.22
CA ARG A 90 0.49 12.82 -11.75
C ARG A 90 -0.27 11.73 -10.99
N GLU A 91 -0.21 11.74 -9.66
CA GLU A 91 -0.90 10.76 -8.82
C GLU A 91 -2.42 10.79 -9.05
N ILE A 92 -3.02 11.98 -9.14
CA ILE A 92 -4.46 12.11 -9.44
C ILE A 92 -4.80 11.61 -10.85
N ALA A 93 -3.94 11.86 -11.85
CA ALA A 93 -4.13 11.33 -13.20
C ALA A 93 -4.05 9.80 -13.25
N GLU A 94 -3.21 9.18 -12.43
CA GLU A 94 -3.14 7.72 -12.26
C GLU A 94 -4.38 7.14 -11.55
N LEU A 95 -5.04 7.95 -10.72
CA LEU A 95 -6.26 7.57 -9.99
C LEU A 95 -7.56 7.86 -10.74
N ALA A 96 -7.53 8.75 -11.72
CA ALA A 96 -8.67 8.95 -12.61
C ALA A 96 -9.03 7.60 -13.26
N PRO A 97 -10.31 7.29 -13.48
CA PRO A 97 -10.71 6.10 -14.21
C PRO A 97 -10.24 6.26 -15.67
N ALA A 98 -8.98 5.96 -15.92
CA ALA A 98 -8.48 5.70 -17.25
C ALA A 98 -9.30 4.52 -17.77
N ALA A 99 -10.07 4.79 -18.83
CA ALA A 99 -10.74 3.77 -19.61
C ALA A 99 -9.76 2.60 -19.78
N LYS A 100 -10.15 1.43 -19.25
CA LYS A 100 -9.48 0.13 -19.34
C LYS A 100 -8.26 0.13 -20.28
N GLY A 101 -7.05 0.01 -19.74
CA GLY A 101 -5.92 -0.48 -20.52
C GLY A 101 -4.71 0.44 -20.67
N LYS A 102 -4.31 1.19 -19.64
CA LYS A 102 -2.87 1.49 -19.51
C LYS A 102 -2.30 0.60 -18.40
N PRO A 103 -1.51 -0.43 -18.73
CA PRO A 103 -0.76 -1.18 -17.73
C PRO A 103 0.07 -0.18 -16.93
N ARG A 104 0.04 -0.33 -15.60
CA ARG A 104 0.85 0.42 -14.65
C ARG A 104 2.34 0.26 -15.05
N GLU A 105 3.22 1.18 -14.68
CA GLU A 105 4.67 1.01 -14.90
C GLU A 105 5.22 -0.31 -14.29
N SER A 106 4.48 -0.97 -13.40
CA SER A 106 4.78 -2.33 -12.90
C SER A 106 4.56 -3.47 -13.91
N GLU A 107 3.85 -3.21 -15.02
CA GLU A 107 3.56 -4.16 -16.11
C GLU A 107 4.30 -3.78 -17.41
N GLN A 108 5.12 -2.73 -17.38
CA GLN A 108 6.13 -2.52 -18.41
C GLN A 108 7.18 -3.64 -18.33
N PRO A 109 7.62 -4.20 -19.47
CA PRO A 109 8.67 -5.20 -19.47
C PRO A 109 9.90 -4.59 -18.80
N LEU A 110 10.28 -5.18 -17.66
CA LEU A 110 11.43 -4.88 -16.80
C LEU A 110 12.52 -4.05 -17.51
N SER A 111 12.29 -2.75 -17.61
CA SER A 111 13.32 -1.79 -17.96
C SER A 111 14.21 -1.74 -16.75
N LEU A 112 15.50 -1.99 -16.93
CA LEU A 112 16.51 -1.94 -15.87
C LEU A 112 16.51 -0.53 -15.28
N VAL A 113 15.70 -0.34 -14.24
CA VAL A 113 15.80 0.82 -13.36
C VAL A 113 17.19 0.70 -12.73
N PRO A 114 18.06 1.71 -12.88
CA PRO A 114 19.39 1.68 -12.29
C PRO A 114 19.27 1.43 -10.78
N PHE A 115 20.17 0.62 -10.23
CA PHE A 115 20.11 0.21 -8.81
C PHE A 115 20.00 1.39 -7.85
N GLU A 116 20.63 2.52 -8.19
CA GLU A 116 20.56 3.77 -7.41
C GLU A 116 19.13 4.35 -7.31
N GLU A 117 18.33 4.27 -8.37
CA GLU A 117 16.93 4.74 -8.32
C GLU A 117 16.05 3.83 -7.45
N MET A 118 16.36 2.53 -7.42
CA MET A 118 15.66 1.58 -6.56
C MET A 118 16.01 1.80 -5.09
N ASP A 119 17.30 1.97 -4.78
CA ASP A 119 17.75 2.25 -3.41
C ASP A 119 17.16 3.56 -2.88
N ASN A 120 17.11 4.60 -3.71
CA ASN A 120 16.46 5.85 -3.36
C ASN A 120 14.96 5.69 -3.08
N LYS A 121 14.24 4.91 -3.88
CA LYS A 121 12.82 4.61 -3.63
C LYS A 121 12.64 3.83 -2.33
N VAL A 122 13.47 2.81 -2.08
CA VAL A 122 13.39 2.01 -0.85
C VAL A 122 13.72 2.85 0.38
N ALA A 123 14.74 3.71 0.31
CA ALA A 123 15.11 4.62 1.38
C ALA A 123 13.97 5.60 1.70
N LEU A 124 13.38 6.22 0.67
CA LEU A 124 12.23 7.12 0.83
C LEU A 124 11.00 6.41 1.41
N SER A 125 10.67 5.20 0.95
CA SER A 125 9.57 4.42 1.54
C SER A 125 9.86 4.02 2.98
N GLY A 126 11.14 3.92 3.38
CA GLY A 126 11.54 3.76 4.78
C GLY A 126 11.26 5.03 5.60
N VAL A 127 11.60 6.20 5.06
CA VAL A 127 11.38 7.51 5.69
C VAL A 127 9.90 7.90 5.73
N SER A 128 9.06 7.44 4.80
CA SER A 128 7.62 7.77 4.76
C SER A 128 6.81 7.04 5.83
N LYS A 129 7.17 5.81 6.21
CA LYS A 129 6.42 4.96 7.15
C LYS A 129 6.12 5.63 8.50
N PRO A 130 7.06 6.31 9.17
CA PRO A 130 6.77 7.07 10.39
C PRO A 130 5.66 8.10 10.19
N PHE A 131 5.65 8.84 9.06
CA PHE A 131 4.62 9.82 8.76
C PHE A 131 3.26 9.15 8.49
N GLU A 132 3.25 8.04 7.77
CA GLU A 132 2.01 7.28 7.52
C GLU A 132 1.40 6.75 8.81
N SER A 133 2.22 6.30 9.76
CA SER A 133 1.75 5.87 11.08
C SER A 133 1.17 7.03 11.88
N LEU A 134 1.84 8.19 11.89
CA LEU A 134 1.41 9.38 12.63
C LEU A 134 0.08 9.94 12.13
N TYR A 135 -0.16 9.93 10.83
CA TYR A 135 -1.37 10.49 10.20
C TYR A 135 -2.35 9.42 9.71
N SER A 136 -2.25 8.20 10.25
CA SER A 136 -3.00 7.03 9.76
C SER A 136 -4.51 7.25 9.75
N ASP A 137 -5.10 7.78 10.83
CA ASP A 137 -6.54 8.02 10.95
C ASP A 137 -7.07 9.07 9.95
N GLN A 138 -6.34 10.17 9.79
CA GLN A 138 -6.68 11.23 8.84
C GLN A 138 -6.58 10.75 7.39
N LEU A 139 -5.53 9.98 7.07
CA LEU A 139 -5.31 9.37 5.76
C LEU A 139 -6.38 8.31 5.44
N GLN A 140 -6.78 7.50 6.41
CA GLN A 140 -7.87 6.53 6.24
C GLN A 140 -9.19 7.24 5.96
N THR A 141 -9.52 8.29 6.72
CA THR A 141 -10.73 9.09 6.50
C THR A 141 -10.73 9.72 5.10
N LEU A 142 -9.59 10.27 4.68
CA LEU A 142 -9.41 10.86 3.36
C LEU A 142 -9.56 9.80 2.26
N ASN A 143 -9.00 8.60 2.44
CA ASN A 143 -9.10 7.50 1.49
C ASN A 143 -10.55 7.09 1.24
N VAL A 144 -11.36 6.97 2.29
CA VAL A 144 -12.78 6.59 2.15
C VAL A 144 -13.54 7.65 1.36
N ARG A 145 -13.28 8.94 1.61
CA ARG A 145 -13.91 10.04 0.87
C ARG A 145 -13.46 10.12 -0.57
N LEU A 146 -12.17 9.94 -0.84
CA LEU A 146 -11.64 9.89 -2.20
C LEU A 146 -12.16 8.67 -2.97
N ALA A 147 -12.28 7.52 -2.32
CA ALA A 147 -12.89 6.33 -2.91
C ALA A 147 -14.35 6.61 -3.33
N PHE A 148 -15.13 7.25 -2.47
CA PHE A 148 -16.49 7.69 -2.78
C PHE A 148 -16.54 8.70 -3.94
N LEU A 149 -15.65 9.71 -3.95
CA LEU A 149 -15.58 10.71 -5.02
C LEU A 149 -15.24 10.09 -6.39
N LEU A 150 -14.39 9.06 -6.39
CA LEU A 150 -13.90 8.38 -7.59
C LEU A 150 -14.76 7.18 -8.01
N ASP A 151 -15.88 6.92 -7.32
CA ASP A 151 -16.73 5.72 -7.48
C ASP A 151 -15.94 4.40 -7.42
N ARG A 152 -14.95 4.30 -6.52
CA ARG A 152 -14.16 3.08 -6.27
C ARG A 152 -14.56 2.46 -4.93
N ASP A 153 -14.61 1.12 -4.87
CA ASP A 153 -15.01 0.41 -3.65
C ASP A 153 -14.01 0.58 -2.50
N ILE A 154 -12.71 0.47 -2.80
CA ILE A 154 -11.62 0.58 -1.81
C ILE A 154 -10.43 1.27 -2.45
N LEU A 155 -9.87 2.26 -1.76
CA LEU A 155 -8.62 2.93 -2.13
C LEU A 155 -7.57 2.58 -1.08
N ARG A 156 -6.46 1.97 -1.51
CA ARG A 156 -5.35 1.61 -0.61
C ARG A 156 -4.56 2.86 -0.23
N VAL A 157 -3.90 2.87 0.93
CA VAL A 157 -3.04 3.99 1.35
C VAL A 157 -1.95 4.31 0.32
N SER A 158 -1.39 3.29 -0.33
CA SER A 158 -0.40 3.44 -1.41
C SER A 158 -0.95 4.05 -2.70
N GLN A 159 -2.28 4.20 -2.82
CA GLN A 159 -2.95 4.86 -3.92
C GLN A 159 -3.46 6.25 -3.52
N ASN A 160 -3.18 6.71 -2.29
CA ASN A 160 -3.59 8.05 -1.88
C ASN A 160 -2.64 9.07 -2.55
N PRO A 161 -3.17 10.07 -3.28
CA PRO A 161 -2.34 11.09 -3.92
C PRO A 161 -1.71 12.06 -2.91
N PHE A 162 -2.29 12.18 -1.71
CA PHE A 162 -1.81 13.02 -0.62
C PHE A 162 -1.04 12.24 0.45
N ARG A 163 -0.51 11.04 0.12
CA ARG A 163 0.34 10.29 1.05
C ARG A 163 1.66 11.02 1.31
N PRO A 164 2.26 10.90 2.51
CA PRO A 164 3.53 11.56 2.84
C PRO A 164 4.65 11.27 1.85
N GLU A 165 4.71 10.04 1.31
CA GLU A 165 5.70 9.64 0.30
C GLU A 165 5.71 10.56 -0.93
N VAL A 166 4.56 11.04 -1.40
CA VAL A 166 4.50 11.94 -2.58
C VAL A 166 5.16 13.28 -2.30
N PHE A 167 4.99 13.81 -1.08
CA PHE A 167 5.64 15.05 -0.66
C PHE A 167 7.14 14.87 -0.50
N LEU A 168 7.58 13.73 0.03
CA LEU A 168 8.99 13.39 0.20
C LEU A 168 9.69 13.21 -1.16
N VAL A 169 9.07 12.49 -2.09
CA VAL A 169 9.57 12.31 -3.46
C VAL A 169 9.67 13.66 -4.16
N ALA A 170 8.64 14.51 -4.08
CA ALA A 170 8.66 15.83 -4.68
C ALA A 170 9.77 16.71 -4.08
N LEU A 171 9.95 16.69 -2.76
CA LEU A 171 11.03 17.43 -2.09
C LEU A 171 12.41 16.93 -2.53
N GLN A 172 12.62 15.60 -2.61
CA GLN A 172 13.89 15.05 -3.07
C GLN A 172 14.16 15.42 -4.53
N GLN A 173 13.15 15.37 -5.40
CA GLN A 173 13.28 15.80 -6.80
C GLN A 173 13.66 17.28 -6.91
N ALA A 174 13.00 18.15 -6.13
CA ALA A 174 13.35 19.56 -6.06
C ALA A 174 14.78 19.75 -5.55
N TRP A 175 15.20 18.98 -4.55
CA TRP A 175 16.56 19.04 -4.04
C TRP A 175 17.60 18.66 -5.11
N THR A 176 17.39 17.56 -5.83
CA THR A 176 18.29 17.11 -6.90
C THR A 176 18.34 18.04 -8.11
N GLU A 177 17.28 18.81 -8.36
CA GLU A 177 17.25 19.80 -9.43
C GLU A 177 17.83 21.16 -8.95
N PHE A 178 17.76 21.45 -7.66
CA PHE A 178 18.34 22.65 -7.06
C PHE A 178 19.85 22.56 -6.85
N ASP A 179 20.33 21.40 -6.41
CA ASP A 179 21.75 21.10 -6.26
C ASP A 179 22.16 20.06 -7.28
N THR A 180 22.92 20.49 -8.29
CA THR A 180 23.36 19.64 -9.39
C THR A 180 24.50 18.68 -9.00
N GLU A 181 25.04 18.78 -7.78
CA GLU A 181 26.02 17.83 -7.28
C GLU A 181 25.36 16.51 -6.88
N ALA A 182 25.74 15.41 -7.54
CA ALA A 182 25.20 14.08 -7.27
C ALA A 182 25.41 13.63 -5.81
N ASP A 183 26.54 14.03 -5.22
CA ASP A 183 26.91 13.70 -3.84
C ASP A 183 26.05 14.45 -2.80
N ALA A 184 25.32 15.51 -3.20
CA ALA A 184 24.46 16.27 -2.31
C ALA A 184 23.06 15.66 -2.14
N ALA A 185 22.62 14.81 -3.08
CA ALA A 185 21.34 14.13 -3.05
C ALA A 185 21.10 13.28 -1.77
N PRO A 186 22.04 12.45 -1.29
CA PRO A 186 21.84 11.65 -0.08
C PRO A 186 21.89 12.46 1.21
N LEU A 187 22.39 13.70 1.20
CA LEU A 187 22.53 14.53 2.41
C LEU A 187 21.17 14.92 3.03
N LEU A 188 20.12 14.97 2.20
CA LEU A 188 18.79 15.40 2.64
C LEU A 188 18.04 14.31 3.41
N GLN A 189 18.16 13.04 3.00
CA GLN A 189 17.34 11.95 3.54
C GLN A 189 17.46 11.77 5.06
N PRO A 190 18.67 11.80 5.69
CA PRO A 190 18.81 11.63 7.14
C PRO A 190 18.22 12.78 7.97
N LEU A 191 18.03 13.95 7.35
CA LEU A 191 17.49 15.15 8.00
C LEU A 191 15.96 15.14 8.02
N ILE A 192 15.32 14.40 7.12
CA ILE A 192 13.88 14.33 7.04
C ILE A 192 13.36 13.35 8.09
N LYS A 193 12.83 13.92 9.18
CA LYS A 193 12.19 13.20 10.28
C LYS A 193 10.88 13.88 10.66
N PRO A 194 9.93 13.17 11.29
CA PRO A 194 8.78 13.80 11.93
C PRO A 194 9.24 14.94 12.87
N GLY A 195 8.63 16.12 12.77
CA GLY A 195 9.00 17.34 13.50
C GLY A 195 10.02 18.26 12.79
N MET A 196 10.83 17.73 11.86
CA MET A 196 11.68 18.54 10.97
C MET A 196 11.01 18.84 9.64
N PHE A 197 10.18 17.92 9.16
CA PHE A 197 9.41 18.06 7.92
C PHE A 197 8.18 18.96 8.12
N ILE A 198 7.45 19.24 7.03
CA ILE A 198 6.18 19.97 7.11
C ILE A 198 5.13 19.21 7.93
N GLU A 199 4.29 19.97 8.63
CA GLU A 199 3.15 19.45 9.38
C GLU A 199 2.02 19.12 8.41
N LEU A 200 1.83 17.82 8.17
CA LEU A 200 0.82 17.30 7.25
C LEU A 200 -0.58 17.26 7.90
N GLY A 201 -0.66 17.23 9.24
CA GLY A 201 -1.93 17.09 9.96
C GLY A 201 -2.97 18.17 9.61
N PRO A 202 -2.65 19.47 9.79
CA PRO A 202 -3.58 20.56 9.46
C PRO A 202 -3.99 20.58 7.98
N MET A 203 -3.09 20.18 7.08
CA MET A 203 -3.36 20.06 5.65
C MET A 203 -4.36 18.92 5.38
N LEU A 204 -4.14 17.73 5.95
CA LEU A 204 -5.03 16.58 5.78
C LEU A 204 -6.43 16.86 6.34
N ASP A 205 -6.52 17.58 7.46
CA ASP A 205 -7.80 18.04 8.02
C ASP A 205 -8.50 19.04 7.10
N ALA A 206 -7.78 20.00 6.53
CA ALA A 206 -8.34 20.95 5.55
C ALA A 206 -8.87 20.24 4.29
N LEU A 207 -8.14 19.25 3.77
CA LEU A 207 -8.59 18.42 2.64
C LEU A 207 -9.86 17.63 2.99
N ASN A 208 -9.89 17.07 4.19
CA ASN A 208 -11.03 16.35 4.72
C ASN A 208 -12.26 17.25 4.89
N LEU A 209 -12.09 18.48 5.37
CA LEU A 209 -13.17 19.46 5.49
C LEU A 209 -13.66 19.95 4.13
N ALA A 210 -12.76 20.17 3.16
CA ALA A 210 -13.12 20.52 1.80
C ALA A 210 -14.03 19.45 1.17
N LEU A 211 -13.67 18.17 1.28
CA LEU A 211 -14.50 17.06 0.79
C LEU A 211 -15.85 16.97 1.50
N GLN A 212 -15.90 17.16 2.82
CA GLN A 212 -17.15 17.19 3.58
C GLN A 212 -18.07 18.33 3.12
N SER A 213 -17.53 19.53 2.94
CA SER A 213 -18.29 20.72 2.53
C SER A 213 -18.98 20.55 1.17
N LYS A 214 -18.38 19.74 0.28
CA LYS A 214 -18.91 19.42 -1.05
C LYS A 214 -19.83 18.20 -1.06
N GLY A 215 -20.19 17.66 0.10
CA GLY A 215 -21.15 16.55 0.24
C GLY A 215 -20.57 15.15 0.04
N VAL A 216 -19.24 15.00 0.05
CA VAL A 216 -18.57 13.69 -0.01
C VAL A 216 -18.58 13.06 1.38
N LEU A 217 -19.75 12.62 1.84
CA LEU A 217 -19.91 11.93 3.12
C LEU A 217 -19.86 10.40 2.92
N PRO A 218 -18.93 9.71 3.59
CA PRO A 218 -18.99 8.26 3.73
C PRO A 218 -20.30 7.88 4.40
N GLY A 219 -21.16 7.10 3.72
CA GLY A 219 -22.42 6.65 4.30
C GLY A 219 -23.67 7.44 3.89
N SER A 220 -23.57 8.42 2.98
CA SER A 220 -24.76 8.92 2.28
C SER A 220 -25.33 7.80 1.40
N VAL A 221 -26.30 7.09 1.97
CA VAL A 221 -27.04 5.89 1.50
C VAL A 221 -27.62 5.96 0.08
N GLY A 222 -27.44 7.05 -0.66
CA GLY A 222 -27.94 7.22 -2.04
C GLY A 222 -27.00 6.77 -3.15
N GLY A 223 -25.72 6.51 -2.86
CA GLY A 223 -24.69 6.23 -3.89
C GLY A 223 -24.55 4.76 -4.30
N PHE A 224 -25.03 3.81 -3.50
CA PHE A 224 -25.10 2.40 -3.89
C PHE A 224 -26.26 2.21 -4.90
N ARG A 225 -26.17 2.83 -6.09
CA ARG A 225 -26.69 2.17 -7.29
C ARG A 225 -25.79 0.98 -7.51
N GLY A 226 -26.07 -0.10 -6.77
CA GLY A 226 -25.54 -1.41 -7.01
C GLY A 226 -25.55 -1.61 -8.51
N ARG A 227 -24.35 -1.85 -9.04
CA ARG A 227 -24.12 -2.23 -10.43
C ARG A 227 -25.10 -3.34 -10.73
N LYS A 228 -26.22 -2.95 -11.35
CA LYS A 228 -27.31 -3.82 -11.75
C LYS A 228 -26.65 -4.79 -12.71
N THR A 229 -26.38 -5.98 -12.19
CA THR A 229 -25.95 -7.12 -12.98
C THR A 229 -26.90 -7.20 -14.17
N ASP A 230 -26.31 -7.25 -15.36
CA ASP A 230 -27.03 -7.49 -16.60
C ASP A 230 -28.00 -8.65 -16.38
N LYS A 231 -29.29 -8.37 -16.54
CA LYS A 231 -30.32 -9.40 -16.64
C LYS A 231 -30.03 -10.23 -17.87
N PRO A 232 -30.02 -11.57 -17.78
CA PRO A 232 -30.69 -12.38 -18.78
C PRO A 232 -32.12 -12.65 -18.27
N LYS A 233 -33.06 -12.09 -19.02
CA LYS A 233 -34.36 -12.65 -19.44
C LYS A 233 -34.96 -13.77 -18.57
N ALA A 234 -36.19 -13.52 -18.11
CA ALA A 234 -37.08 -14.42 -17.41
C ALA A 234 -37.05 -15.88 -17.89
N ALA A 235 -36.78 -16.81 -16.96
CA ALA A 235 -37.21 -18.20 -17.03
C ALA A 235 -37.55 -18.69 -15.62
N ALA A 236 -38.72 -19.34 -15.51
CA ALA A 236 -39.43 -19.90 -14.36
C ALA A 236 -38.61 -20.34 -13.12
N PRO A 237 -39.10 -20.09 -11.88
CA PRO A 237 -38.53 -20.63 -10.66
C PRO A 237 -39.17 -21.99 -10.33
N SER A 238 -38.57 -23.10 -10.75
CA SER A 238 -38.99 -24.42 -10.20
C SER A 238 -37.97 -25.56 -10.25
N ARG A 239 -36.81 -25.43 -10.91
CA ARG A 239 -35.88 -26.59 -11.07
C ARG A 239 -34.68 -26.64 -10.12
N VAL A 240 -34.33 -25.54 -9.46
CA VAL A 240 -33.14 -25.52 -8.56
C VAL A 240 -33.42 -26.18 -7.21
N ARG A 241 -34.66 -26.12 -6.69
CA ARG A 241 -35.05 -26.85 -5.46
C ARG A 241 -35.19 -28.36 -5.68
N GLY A 242 -35.59 -28.80 -6.88
CA GLY A 242 -35.68 -30.23 -7.21
C GLY A 242 -34.32 -30.92 -7.24
N ASN A 243 -33.29 -30.24 -7.77
CA ASN A 243 -31.94 -30.78 -7.82
C ASN A 243 -31.28 -30.86 -6.43
N GLN A 244 -31.54 -29.92 -5.51
CA GLN A 244 -31.03 -30.02 -4.14
C GLN A 244 -31.71 -31.14 -3.33
N ALA A 245 -33.02 -31.36 -3.52
CA ALA A 245 -33.73 -32.46 -2.86
C ALA A 245 -33.28 -33.83 -3.40
N ALA A 246 -33.07 -33.94 -4.71
CA ALA A 246 -32.53 -35.15 -5.34
C ALA A 246 -31.07 -35.41 -4.90
N LEU A 247 -30.24 -34.37 -4.82
CA LEU A 247 -28.86 -34.47 -4.32
C LEU A 247 -28.83 -34.87 -2.83
N ALA A 248 -29.73 -34.32 -2.01
CA ALA A 248 -29.84 -34.68 -0.59
C ALA A 248 -30.29 -36.15 -0.40
N GLN A 249 -31.16 -36.66 -1.27
CA GLN A 249 -31.55 -38.08 -1.28
C GLN A 249 -30.40 -38.99 -1.74
N GLN A 250 -29.62 -38.55 -2.74
CA GLN A 250 -28.46 -39.27 -3.24
C GLN A 250 -27.33 -39.32 -2.19
N LEU A 251 -27.11 -38.22 -1.46
CA LEU A 251 -26.20 -38.16 -0.33
C LEU A 251 -26.68 -39.05 0.83
N ARG A 252 -27.97 -39.05 1.17
CA ARG A 252 -28.51 -39.98 2.19
C ARG A 252 -28.34 -41.44 1.81
N GLN A 253 -28.50 -41.81 0.53
CA GLN A 253 -28.23 -43.17 0.07
C GLN A 253 -26.74 -43.53 0.09
N PHE A 254 -25.85 -42.58 -0.21
CA PHE A 254 -24.40 -42.79 -0.09
C PHE A 254 -23.94 -42.98 1.37
N PHE A 255 -24.51 -42.24 2.32
CA PHE A 255 -24.17 -42.38 3.74
C PHE A 255 -24.91 -43.51 4.46
N ALA A 256 -26.06 -43.96 3.94
CA ALA A 256 -26.78 -45.15 4.44
C ALA A 256 -26.24 -46.48 3.87
N SER A 257 -25.52 -46.44 2.75
CA SER A 257 -24.82 -47.63 2.21
C SER A 257 -23.40 -47.79 2.74
N SER A 258 -22.86 -46.77 3.42
CA SER A 258 -21.66 -46.89 4.23
C SER A 258 -22.00 -47.37 5.64
N ASP A 259 -22.51 -48.60 5.73
CA ASP A 259 -22.47 -49.38 6.98
C ASP A 259 -21.03 -49.87 7.17
N VAL A 260 -20.14 -48.93 7.52
CA VAL A 260 -18.95 -49.29 8.30
C VAL A 260 -19.38 -49.18 9.74
N ALA A 261 -19.74 -50.33 10.29
CA ALA A 261 -20.03 -50.54 11.68
C ALA A 261 -18.96 -49.89 12.58
N GLY A 262 -19.40 -48.96 13.43
CA GLY A 262 -18.65 -48.45 14.58
C GLY A 262 -17.70 -47.29 14.29
N SER A 263 -18.20 -46.04 14.30
CA SER A 263 -17.40 -44.88 14.73
C SER A 263 -18.26 -43.68 15.10
N ALA A 264 -17.82 -43.00 16.16
CA ALA A 264 -18.49 -41.95 16.93
C ALA A 264 -18.70 -40.60 16.20
N ALA A 265 -19.23 -40.63 14.98
CA ALA A 265 -19.50 -39.43 14.16
C ALA A 265 -20.99 -39.10 13.99
N GLY A 266 -21.90 -39.98 14.44
CA GLY A 266 -23.35 -39.72 14.40
C GLY A 266 -23.83 -38.72 15.46
N GLU A 267 -23.09 -38.56 16.56
CA GLU A 267 -23.50 -37.74 17.71
C GLU A 267 -23.10 -36.24 17.58
N ILE A 268 -22.21 -35.92 16.63
CA ILE A 268 -21.72 -34.54 16.41
C ILE A 268 -22.67 -33.76 15.49
N VAL A 269 -23.42 -34.44 14.63
CA VAL A 269 -24.31 -33.78 13.66
C VAL A 269 -25.64 -33.35 14.29
N ASP A 270 -26.18 -34.12 15.24
CA ASP A 270 -27.40 -33.70 15.97
C ASP A 270 -27.14 -32.49 16.89
N ASN A 271 -25.95 -32.36 17.46
CA ASN A 271 -25.58 -31.20 18.29
C ASN A 271 -25.35 -29.90 17.50
N ILE A 272 -25.02 -29.97 16.20
CA ILE A 272 -24.83 -28.78 15.36
C ILE A 272 -26.18 -28.24 14.85
N ALA A 273 -27.17 -29.11 14.65
CA ALA A 273 -28.50 -28.68 14.22
C ALA A 273 -29.29 -27.97 15.33
N ASP A 274 -29.07 -28.34 16.60
CA ASP A 274 -29.76 -27.75 17.75
C ASP A 274 -29.09 -26.45 18.27
N GLY A 275 -27.79 -26.26 17.98
CA GLY A 275 -27.00 -25.09 18.43
C GLY A 275 -27.20 -23.79 17.65
N LEU A 276 -27.99 -23.77 16.57
CA LEU A 276 -28.20 -22.56 15.75
C LEU A 276 -29.34 -21.65 16.27
N MET A 277 -30.07 -22.05 17.31
CA MET A 277 -31.26 -21.34 17.82
C MET A 277 -31.11 -20.79 19.26
N GLN A 278 -29.98 -20.99 19.93
CA GLN A 278 -29.67 -20.34 21.20
C GLN A 278 -28.27 -19.72 21.16
N GLY A 279 -28.16 -18.49 21.66
CA GLY A 279 -27.05 -17.57 21.44
C GLY A 279 -25.66 -18.18 21.62
N VAL A 280 -24.77 -17.82 20.71
CA VAL A 280 -23.35 -18.18 20.70
C VAL A 280 -22.70 -17.75 22.02
N ASP A 281 -22.37 -18.72 22.86
CA ASP A 281 -21.48 -18.55 24.01
C ASP A 281 -20.03 -18.51 23.51
N LEU A 282 -19.32 -17.42 23.81
CA LEU A 282 -17.92 -17.16 23.41
C LEU A 282 -16.93 -17.57 24.52
N SER A 283 -17.26 -18.57 25.33
CA SER A 283 -16.30 -19.17 26.24
C SER A 283 -15.28 -19.99 25.44
N ILE A 284 -14.08 -19.43 25.30
CA ILE A 284 -12.91 -20.05 24.65
C ILE A 284 -12.64 -21.40 25.34
N PRO A 285 -12.49 -22.52 24.60
CA PRO A 285 -12.15 -23.80 25.20
C PRO A 285 -10.77 -23.73 25.86
N ASP A 286 -10.71 -24.15 27.12
CA ASP A 286 -9.55 -24.11 27.99
C ASP A 286 -8.33 -24.80 27.32
N LEU A 287 -7.32 -24.00 26.98
CA LEU A 287 -6.06 -24.50 26.45
C LEU A 287 -5.19 -24.99 27.62
N PRO A 288 -4.61 -26.21 27.55
CA PRO A 288 -3.77 -26.70 28.63
C PRO A 288 -2.55 -25.78 28.82
N MET A 289 -2.34 -25.35 30.06
CA MET A 289 -1.26 -24.46 30.54
C MET A 289 0.17 -24.94 30.22
N SER A 290 0.35 -26.12 29.64
CA SER A 290 1.64 -26.62 29.14
C SER A 290 2.14 -25.90 27.88
N ALA A 291 1.28 -25.21 27.13
CA ALA A 291 1.68 -24.50 25.90
C ALA A 291 2.28 -23.09 26.15
N LEU A 292 2.10 -22.53 27.35
CA LEU A 292 2.54 -21.17 27.69
C LEU A 292 3.95 -21.10 28.29
N ASN A 293 4.57 -22.23 28.64
CA ASN A 293 5.85 -22.27 29.37
C ASN A 293 7.05 -22.81 28.59
N SER A 294 6.88 -23.19 27.32
CA SER A 294 7.99 -23.47 26.43
C SER A 294 8.30 -22.22 25.61
N GLY A 295 9.49 -21.64 25.77
CA GLY A 295 10.03 -20.52 24.98
C GLY A 295 10.25 -20.87 23.50
N ALA A 296 9.19 -21.32 22.83
CA ALA A 296 9.20 -21.71 21.43
C ALA A 296 9.08 -20.46 20.57
N VAL A 297 10.22 -20.06 19.99
CA VAL A 297 10.31 -19.13 18.88
C VAL A 297 9.43 -19.66 17.75
N TRP A 298 8.42 -18.89 17.37
CA TRP A 298 7.56 -19.23 16.25
C TRP A 298 8.36 -19.09 14.95
N VAL A 299 8.75 -20.22 14.37
CA VAL A 299 9.38 -20.29 13.04
C VAL A 299 8.30 -20.73 12.05
N PRO A 300 7.96 -19.92 11.04
CA PRO A 300 7.03 -20.36 10.02
C PRO A 300 7.70 -21.48 9.20
N ASN A 301 6.96 -22.56 8.94
CA ASN A 301 7.30 -23.68 8.04
C ASN A 301 7.95 -24.94 8.65
N ALA A 302 7.53 -25.36 9.86
CA ALA A 302 7.96 -26.63 10.48
C ALA A 302 7.51 -27.90 9.70
N ALA A 303 6.43 -27.84 8.93
CA ALA A 303 5.92 -28.98 8.17
C ALA A 303 6.87 -29.40 7.02
N ALA A 304 7.65 -28.47 6.45
CA ALA A 304 8.61 -28.78 5.38
C ALA A 304 9.89 -29.45 5.92
N ALA A 305 10.29 -29.14 7.15
CA ALA A 305 11.49 -29.71 7.77
C ALA A 305 11.30 -31.18 8.21
N GLN A 306 10.09 -31.55 8.64
CA GLN A 306 9.78 -32.94 9.00
C GLN A 306 9.73 -33.87 7.78
N ALA A 307 9.34 -33.37 6.61
CA ALA A 307 9.35 -34.16 5.37
C ALA A 307 10.78 -34.47 4.88
N ALA A 308 11.73 -33.54 5.04
CA ALA A 308 13.13 -33.76 4.66
C ALA A 308 13.86 -34.75 5.60
N ALA A 309 13.52 -34.76 6.89
CA ALA A 309 14.13 -35.67 7.87
C ALA A 309 13.68 -37.12 7.70
N GLN A 310 12.46 -37.37 7.22
CA GLN A 310 11.97 -38.74 6.98
C GLN A 310 12.59 -39.40 5.74
N ALA A 311 13.05 -38.62 4.75
CA ALA A 311 13.72 -39.15 3.56
C ALA A 311 15.19 -39.56 3.83
N ALA A 312 15.87 -38.93 4.80
CA ALA A 312 17.26 -39.24 5.14
C ALA A 312 17.42 -40.47 6.05
N GLY A 313 16.36 -40.91 6.74
CA GLY A 313 16.39 -42.01 7.71
C GLY A 313 16.35 -43.42 7.12
N GLN A 314 16.06 -43.60 5.82
CA GLN A 314 15.92 -44.93 5.19
C GLN A 314 17.19 -45.48 4.52
N VAL A 315 18.31 -44.75 4.48
CA VAL A 315 19.53 -45.17 3.75
C VAL A 315 20.66 -45.66 4.69
N ALA A 316 20.51 -45.55 6.02
CA ALA A 316 21.63 -45.74 6.96
C ALA A 316 21.59 -47.03 7.82
N VAL A 317 21.02 -48.13 7.33
CA VAL A 317 21.13 -49.45 7.99
C VAL A 317 21.59 -50.50 6.98
N GLY A 318 22.89 -50.56 6.72
CA GLY A 318 23.44 -51.62 5.89
C GLY A 318 24.87 -51.45 5.42
N ALA A 319 25.84 -51.16 6.31
CA ALA A 319 27.26 -51.47 6.05
C ALA A 319 28.12 -51.17 7.29
N ALA A 320 28.27 -52.15 8.19
CA ALA A 320 29.38 -52.18 9.14
C ALA A 320 29.73 -53.64 9.46
N GLY A 321 30.85 -54.12 8.93
CA GLY A 321 31.41 -55.43 9.29
C GLY A 321 32.70 -55.78 8.54
N ALA A 322 33.79 -55.87 9.31
CA ALA A 322 35.12 -56.45 9.01
C ALA A 322 36.02 -55.66 8.03
N GLY A 323 37.33 -55.47 8.22
CA GLY A 323 38.36 -55.90 9.19
C GLY A 323 39.68 -55.25 8.71
N ALA A 324 40.47 -54.62 9.58
CA ALA A 324 41.71 -55.13 10.19
C ALA A 324 42.86 -55.54 9.23
N ALA A 325 44.06 -55.02 9.57
CA ALA A 325 45.43 -55.32 9.07
C ALA A 325 45.81 -54.72 7.69
N GLY A 326 46.99 -54.15 7.45
CA GLY A 326 48.24 -54.01 8.20
C GLY A 326 49.39 -53.84 7.19
N ALA A 327 50.45 -53.09 7.58
CA ALA A 327 51.76 -52.97 6.89
C ALA A 327 51.73 -52.41 5.44
N GLY A 328 52.70 -51.69 4.90
CA GLY A 328 54.09 -51.41 5.23
C GLY A 328 54.82 -51.15 3.90
N VAL A 329 55.72 -50.16 3.88
CA VAL A 329 56.89 -50.03 3.00
C VAL A 329 56.68 -50.07 1.46
N ALA A 330 56.86 -48.91 0.81
CA ALA A 330 57.93 -48.62 -0.15
C ALA A 330 57.75 -47.20 -0.71
#